data_AF-K1YJP1-F1
#
_entry.id   AF-K1YJP1-F1
#
_cell.length_a   1.000
_cell.length_b   1.000
_cell.length_c   1.000
_cell.angle_alpha   90.00
_cell.angle_beta   90.00
_cell.angle_gamma   90.00
#
_symmetry.space_group_name_H-M   'P 1'
#
loop_
_entity.id
_entity.type
_entity.pdbx_description
1 polymer ?
#
loop_
_entity_poly.entity_id
_entity_poly.type
_entity_poly.pdbx_seq_one_letter_code
_entity_poly.pdbx_strand_id
1 'polypeptide(L)'
;SRALEILALTQKLAAKPIVKLLNSAIANASHNHQLNVEGLVIQSITVDGGPMLKRWMPKAHGRATPIRERTAHINLVLADLVKKPAKKKTTK
;
A
#
# COMPACT_ATOMS: atom_id res chain seq x y z
N SER A 1 9.77 5.57 -12.68
CA SER A 1 8.99 6.83 -12.55
C SER A 1 7.50 6.67 -12.93
N ARG A 2 7.15 5.99 -14.02
CA ARG A 2 5.77 5.85 -14.58
C ARG A 2 4.61 5.72 -13.58
N ALA A 3 4.75 4.96 -12.49
CA ALA A 3 3.69 4.79 -11.50
C ALA A 3 3.29 6.08 -10.78
N LEU A 4 4.24 6.96 -10.46
CA LEU A 4 3.97 8.24 -9.79
C LEU A 4 3.23 9.21 -10.71
N GLU A 5 3.61 9.26 -11.98
CA GLU A 5 2.97 10.09 -13.00
C GLU A 5 1.50 9.71 -13.19
N ILE A 6 1.22 8.40 -13.31
CA ILE A 6 -0.15 7.90 -13.44
C ILE A 6 -0.98 8.26 -12.20
N LEU A 7 -0.42 8.06 -11.01
CA LEU A 7 -1.15 8.33 -9.76
C LEU A 7 -1.40 9.83 -9.55
N ALA A 8 -0.49 10.70 -9.98
CA ALA A 8 -0.66 12.16 -9.89
C ALA A 8 -1.82 12.65 -10.78
N LEU A 9 -2.03 12.01 -11.94
CA LEU A 9 -3.10 12.35 -12.88
C LEU A 9 -4.43 11.65 -12.59
N THR A 10 -4.44 10.67 -11.67
CA THR A 10 -5.63 9.86 -11.38
C THR A 10 -6.61 10.61 -10.48
N GLN A 11 -7.83 10.87 -10.98
CA GLN A 11 -8.92 11.50 -10.23
C GLN A 11 -9.67 10.54 -9.29
N LYS A 12 -8.95 9.76 -8.47
CA LYS A 12 -9.53 8.88 -7.45
C LYS A 12 -9.05 9.29 -6.06
N LEU A 13 -9.94 9.22 -5.07
CA LEU A 13 -9.59 9.49 -3.66
C LEU A 13 -8.45 8.58 -3.16
N ALA A 14 -8.37 7.35 -3.68
CA ALA A 14 -7.33 6.38 -3.35
C ALA A 14 -5.93 6.77 -3.88
N ALA A 15 -5.80 7.72 -4.81
CA ALA A 15 -4.50 8.11 -5.35
C ALA A 15 -3.59 8.73 -4.28
N LYS A 16 -4.15 9.63 -3.44
CA LYS A 16 -3.40 10.32 -2.37
C LYS A 16 -2.70 9.35 -1.38
N PRO A 17 -3.39 8.37 -0.76
CA PRO A 17 -2.73 7.44 0.14
C PRO A 17 -1.71 6.55 -0.56
N ILE A 18 -1.95 6.15 -1.81
CA ILE A 18 -1.01 5.30 -2.57
C ILE A 18 0.27 6.08 -2.92
N VAL A 19 0.18 7.35 -3.33
CA VAL A 19 1.35 8.20 -3.58
C VAL A 19 2.21 8.32 -2.33
N LYS A 20 1.59 8.57 -1.17
CA LYS A 20 2.29 8.64 0.11
C LYS A 20 3.02 7.33 0.42
N LEU A 21 2.34 6.20 0.23
CA LEU A 21 2.89 4.88 0.48
C LEU A 21 4.08 4.57 -0.47
N LEU A 22 3.98 4.93 -1.75
CA LEU A 22 5.02 4.70 -2.74
C LEU A 22 6.27 5.56 -2.46
N ASN A 23 6.09 6.84 -2.10
CA ASN A 23 7.19 7.71 -1.69
C ASN A 23 7.90 7.18 -0.45
N SER A 24 7.14 6.70 0.55
CA SER A 24 7.72 6.08 1.75
C SER A 24 8.48 4.80 1.41
N ALA A 25 7.97 3.97 0.49
CA ALA A 25 8.63 2.74 0.09
C ALA A 25 9.95 3.02 -0.65
N ILE A 26 9.99 4.02 -1.54
CA ILE A 26 11.23 4.46 -2.22
C ILE A 26 12.26 4.94 -1.18
N ALA A 27 11.85 5.78 -0.23
CA ALA A 27 12.74 6.29 0.81
C ALA A 27 13.30 5.16 1.70
N ASN A 28 12.47 4.16 2.03
CA ASN A 28 12.91 2.99 2.79
C ASN A 28 13.90 2.14 1.99
N ALA A 29 13.66 1.96 0.69
CA ALA A 29 14.55 1.18 -0.16
C ALA A 29 15.92 1.85 -0.37
N SER A 30 15.96 3.18 -0.51
CA SER A 30 17.23 3.89 -0.64
C SER A 30 17.99 3.96 0.69
N HIS A 31 17.31 4.28 1.80
CA HIS A 31 17.98 4.49 3.08
C HIS A 31 18.37 3.17 3.77
N ASN A 32 17.44 2.21 3.88
CA ASN A 32 17.67 1.01 4.68
C ASN A 32 18.30 -0.13 3.87
N HIS A 33 18.00 -0.22 2.58
CA HIS A 33 18.49 -1.30 1.71
C HIS A 33 19.57 -0.86 0.71
N GLN A 34 19.91 0.44 0.69
CA GLN A 34 20.91 1.04 -0.21
C GLN A 34 20.71 0.63 -1.68
N LEU A 35 19.45 0.46 -2.10
CA LEU A 35 19.10 0.10 -3.47
C LEU A 35 19.07 1.35 -4.33
N ASN A 36 19.50 1.23 -5.60
CA ASN A 36 19.44 2.34 -6.53
C ASN A 36 18.00 2.55 -7.02
N VAL A 37 17.45 3.75 -6.81
CA VAL A 37 16.05 4.13 -7.08
C VAL A 37 15.63 3.85 -8.52
N GLU A 38 16.55 3.94 -9.48
CA GLU A 38 16.27 3.73 -10.91
C GLU A 38 15.95 2.28 -11.27
N GLY A 39 16.44 1.30 -10.49
CA GLY A 39 16.24 -0.13 -10.72
C GLY A 39 14.99 -0.73 -10.07
N LEU A 40 14.24 0.06 -9.28
CA LEU A 40 13.10 -0.43 -8.52
C LEU A 40 11.85 -0.60 -9.38
N VAL A 41 11.24 -1.77 -9.24
CA VAL A 41 9.97 -2.13 -9.87
C VAL A 41 8.97 -2.59 -8.82
N ILE A 42 7.71 -2.27 -9.03
CA ILE A 42 6.61 -2.78 -8.20
C ILE A 42 6.37 -4.24 -8.61
N GLN A 43 6.68 -5.17 -7.71
CA GLN A 43 6.46 -6.60 -7.96
C GLN A 43 5.00 -6.98 -7.72
N SER A 44 4.44 -6.55 -6.59
CA SER A 44 3.06 -6.83 -6.24
C SER A 44 2.51 -5.73 -5.33
N ILE A 45 1.22 -5.46 -5.49
CA ILE A 45 0.44 -4.63 -4.58
C ILE A 45 -0.85 -5.37 -4.25
N THR A 46 -1.12 -5.55 -2.95
CA THR A 46 -2.34 -6.21 -2.48
C THR A 46 -3.08 -5.29 -1.51
N VAL A 47 -4.41 -5.44 -1.48
CA VAL A 47 -5.29 -4.65 -0.62
C VAL A 47 -6.19 -5.63 0.13
N ASP A 48 -5.91 -5.77 1.41
CA ASP A 48 -6.61 -6.69 2.29
C ASP A 48 -7.63 -5.95 3.16
N GLY A 49 -8.66 -6.67 3.60
CA GLY A 49 -9.69 -6.11 4.49
C GLY A 49 -9.11 -5.76 5.85
N GLY A 50 -9.33 -4.53 6.30
CA GLY A 50 -8.97 -4.07 7.64
C GLY A 50 -10.13 -4.18 8.65
N PRO A 51 -9.90 -3.76 9.91
CA PRO A 51 -10.95 -3.73 10.92
C PRO A 51 -12.13 -2.85 10.48
N MET A 52 -13.33 -3.34 10.73
CA MET A 52 -14.57 -2.65 10.38
C MET A 52 -15.13 -1.95 11.61
N LEU A 53 -15.34 -0.64 11.52
CA LEU A 53 -16.01 0.11 12.57
C LEU A 53 -17.52 0.07 12.35
N LYS A 54 -18.26 -0.24 13.41
CA LYS A 54 -19.73 -0.27 13.40
C LYS A 54 -20.26 1.01 14.05
N ARG A 55 -21.07 1.76 13.30
CA ARG A 55 -21.85 2.91 13.77
C ARG A 55 -23.33 2.60 13.63
N TRP A 56 -24.19 3.29 14.37
CA TRP A 56 -25.64 3.13 14.28
C TRP A 56 -26.25 4.42 13.78
N MET A 57 -27.14 4.31 12.80
CA MET A 57 -27.90 5.44 12.26
C MET A 57 -29.37 5.28 12.63
N PRO A 58 -29.99 6.28 13.28
CA PRO A 58 -31.42 6.25 13.57
C PRO A 58 -32.22 6.32 12.27
N LYS A 59 -33.33 5.58 12.22
CA LYS A 59 -34.27 5.48 11.10
C LYS A 59 -35.72 5.56 11.61
N ALA A 60 -36.65 5.70 10.67
CA ALA A 60 -38.08 5.78 10.97
C ALA A 60 -38.59 4.56 11.78
N HIS A 61 -39.70 4.78 12.50
CA HIS A 61 -40.34 3.78 13.38
C HIS A 61 -39.41 3.20 14.47
N GLY A 62 -38.53 4.02 15.05
CA GLY A 62 -37.65 3.61 16.16
C GLY A 62 -36.57 2.58 15.77
N ARG A 63 -36.27 2.43 14.47
CA ARG A 63 -35.28 1.47 13.99
C ARG A 63 -33.88 2.07 14.02
N ALA A 64 -32.87 1.24 14.28
CA ALA A 64 -31.46 1.59 14.12
C ALA A 64 -30.79 0.61 13.15
N THR A 65 -30.22 1.14 12.06
CA THR A 65 -29.47 0.34 11.09
C THR A 65 -27.97 0.56 11.25
N PRO A 66 -27.13 -0.49 11.13
CA PRO A 66 -25.70 -0.33 11.26
C PRO A 66 -25.08 0.27 9.98
N ILE A 67 -24.24 1.30 10.15
CA ILE A 67 -23.29 1.77 9.14
C ILE A 67 -21.95 1.07 9.40
N ARG A 68 -21.34 0.52 8.34
CA ARG A 68 -20.06 -0.18 8.39
C ARG A 68 -18.99 0.68 7.71
N GLU A 69 -18.11 1.27 8.50
CA GLU A 69 -16.93 1.98 7.98
C GLU A 69 -15.82 0.95 7.76
N ARG A 70 -15.52 0.67 6.48
CA ARG A 70 -14.54 -0.34 6.08
C ARG A 70 -13.18 0.31 5.95
N THR A 71 -12.18 -0.26 6.63
CA THR A 71 -10.78 0.08 6.42
C THR A 71 -10.09 -1.02 5.61
N ALA A 72 -8.87 -0.74 5.14
CA ALA A 72 -8.08 -1.68 4.37
C ALA A 72 -6.60 -1.59 4.76
N HIS A 73 -5.89 -2.70 4.63
CA HIS A 73 -4.43 -2.76 4.71
C HIS A 73 -3.85 -2.85 3.30
N ILE A 74 -2.91 -1.98 2.97
CA ILE A 74 -2.28 -1.94 1.65
C ILE A 74 -0.85 -2.43 1.81
N ASN A 75 -0.53 -3.53 1.13
CA ASN A 75 0.80 -4.12 1.12
C ASN A 75 1.44 -3.90 -0.24
N LEU A 76 2.66 -3.36 -0.24
CA LEU A 76 3.43 -3.06 -1.45
C LEU A 76 4.79 -3.74 -1.36
N VAL A 77 5.14 -4.48 -2.42
CA VAL A 77 6.43 -5.16 -2.56
C VAL A 77 7.17 -4.55 -3.74
N LEU A 78 8.36 -4.01 -3.46
CA LEU A 78 9.31 -3.56 -4.47
C LEU A 78 10.37 -4.63 -4.68
N ALA A 79 10.73 -4.85 -5.94
CA ALA A 79 11.84 -5.69 -6.33
C ALA A 79 12.87 -4.84 -7.08
N ASP A 80 14.14 -5.21 -6.92
CA ASP A 80 15.22 -4.72 -7.76
C ASP A 80 15.36 -5.66 -8.97
N LEU A 81 15.43 -5.10 -10.17
CA LEU A 81 15.69 -5.86 -11.39
C LEU A 81 17.10 -6.45 -11.39
N VAL A 82 18.04 -5.85 -10.66
CA VAL A 82 19.38 -6.39 -10.47
C VAL A 82 19.34 -7.39 -9.32
N LYS A 83 19.01 -8.64 -9.66
CA LYS A 83 18.94 -9.76 -8.71
C LYS A 83 20.31 -10.00 -8.06
N LYS A 84 20.56 -9.41 -6.89
CA LYS A 84 21.71 -9.80 -6.06
C LYS A 84 21.44 -11.22 -5.53
N PRO A 85 22.33 -12.21 -5.74
CA PRO A 85 22.06 -13.59 -5.34
C PRO A 85 21.88 -13.65 -3.82
N ALA A 86 20.79 -14.27 -3.38
CA ALA A 86 20.42 -14.37 -1.98
C ALA A 86 21.53 -15.12 -1.19
N LYS A 87 21.99 -14.53 -0.09
CA LYS A 87 22.87 -15.22 0.87
C LYS A 87 22.12 -16.44 1.41
N LYS A 88 22.63 -17.65 1.12
CA LYS A 88 22.11 -18.89 1.71
C LYS A 88 22.20 -18.77 3.23
N LYS A 89 21.07 -18.91 3.93
CA LYS A 89 21.09 -19.08 5.39
C LYS A 89 21.82 -20.39 5.67
N THR A 90 22.99 -20.32 6.28
CA THR A 90 23.68 -21.47 6.83
C THR A 90 22.88 -21.97 8.03
N THR A 91 22.14 -23.07 7.84
CA THR A 91 21.64 -23.89 8.94
C THR A 91 22.85 -24.50 9.63
N LYS A 92 23.05 -24.19 10.92
CA LYS A 92 23.77 -25.08 11.84
C LYS A 92 22.79 -26.14 12.34
#